data_AF-A0A914KD57-F1
#
_entry.id   AF-A0A914KD57-F1
#
_cell.length_a   1.000
_cell.length_b   1.000
_cell.length_c   1.000
_cell.angle_alpha   90.00
_cell.angle_beta   90.00
_cell.angle_gamma   90.00
#
_symmetry.space_group_name_H-M   'P 1'
#
loop_
_entity.id
_entity.type
_entity.pdbx_description
1 polymer ?
#
loop_
_entity_poly.entity_id
_entity_poly.type
_entity_poly.pdbx_seq_one_letter_code
_entity_poly.pdbx_strand_id
1 'polypeptide(L)'
;MWREFVVLIFGLLTSLKVPFTKQEDDLKTGYTPLGARSYSEVAMYEEFNAKHGNDQIGLGIFIRPNDEKTLTRVEHLNATIDLLDFIGNNFTINGLNFYEFCTDFCEFNEPVRQFRNGLVIQTSPEYTIPEELFDSRMNLTFPFMSIFGRQLDLSPLFFGVKKFDNPENQRLTNSTTNIENLPLIVLQLKADKPQNISKEDVSKWEREIEHYVHQ
;
A
#
# COMPACT_ATOMS: atom_id res chain seq x y z
N MET A 1 62.72 11.18 0.04
CA MET A 1 62.12 12.40 -0.54
C MET A 1 61.33 12.13 -1.84
N TRP A 2 61.94 11.68 -2.95
CA TRP A 2 61.20 11.48 -4.22
C TRP A 2 60.10 10.41 -4.15
N ARG A 3 60.36 9.30 -3.45
CA ARG A 3 59.36 8.23 -3.23
C ARG A 3 58.15 8.69 -2.41
N GLU A 4 58.32 9.63 -1.48
CA GLU A 4 57.23 10.12 -0.63
C GLU A 4 56.30 11.08 -1.38
N PHE A 5 56.88 11.91 -2.25
CA PHE A 5 56.11 12.78 -3.14
C PHE A 5 55.21 11.99 -4.10
N VAL A 6 55.71 10.86 -4.61
CA VAL A 6 54.94 10.00 -5.53
C VAL A 6 53.73 9.37 -4.83
N VAL A 7 53.87 8.92 -3.57
CA VAL A 7 52.76 8.32 -2.81
C VAL A 7 51.69 9.35 -2.48
N LEU A 8 52.08 10.58 -2.11
CA LEU A 8 51.14 11.66 -1.83
C LEU A 8 50.34 12.08 -3.06
N ILE A 9 51.00 12.20 -4.21
CA ILE A 9 50.32 12.52 -5.47
C ILE A 9 49.33 11.42 -5.84
N PHE A 10 49.70 10.15 -5.67
CA PHE A 10 48.80 9.02 -5.98
C PHE A 10 47.60 8.94 -5.02
N GLY A 11 47.82 9.18 -3.73
CA GLY A 11 46.74 9.27 -2.73
C GLY A 11 45.77 10.43 -3.01
N LEU A 12 46.28 11.56 -3.47
CA LEU A 12 45.46 12.73 -3.79
C LEU A 12 44.64 12.52 -5.07
N LEU A 13 45.23 11.88 -6.09
CA LEU A 13 44.53 11.49 -7.32
C LEU A 13 43.40 10.48 -7.08
N THR A 14 43.62 9.50 -6.19
CA THR A 14 42.60 8.50 -5.84
C THR A 14 41.50 9.10 -4.96
N SER A 15 41.85 10.01 -4.05
CA SER A 15 40.87 10.73 -3.20
C SER A 15 39.99 11.67 -4.00
N LEU A 16 40.48 12.21 -5.13
CA LEU A 16 39.72 13.11 -5.98
C LEU A 16 38.44 12.47 -6.55
N LYS A 17 38.39 11.13 -6.65
CA LYS A 17 37.22 10.40 -7.18
C LYS A 17 36.10 10.24 -6.16
N VAL A 18 36.44 10.23 -4.86
CA VAL A 18 35.49 10.02 -3.75
C VAL A 18 34.28 10.97 -3.78
N PRO A 19 34.44 12.30 -3.96
CA PRO A 19 33.28 13.21 -3.98
C PRO A 19 32.39 13.06 -5.23
N PHE A 20 32.87 12.39 -6.29
CA PHE A 20 32.09 12.13 -7.51
C PHE A 20 31.49 10.73 -7.56
N THR A 21 31.80 9.88 -6.57
CA THR A 21 31.18 8.56 -6.45
C THR A 21 29.75 8.75 -5.96
N LYS A 22 28.77 8.43 -6.81
CA LYS A 22 27.38 8.36 -6.40
C LYS A 22 27.22 7.29 -5.33
N GLN A 23 26.58 7.65 -4.21
CA GLN A 23 26.12 6.69 -3.23
C GLN A 23 24.78 6.15 -3.71
N GLU A 24 24.73 4.87 -4.05
CA GLU A 24 23.51 4.15 -4.40
C GLU A 24 23.32 3.05 -3.36
N ASP A 25 22.11 2.97 -2.78
CA ASP A 25 21.75 1.91 -1.85
C ASP A 25 21.14 0.75 -2.64
N ASP A 26 21.85 -0.38 -2.72
CA ASP A 26 21.36 -1.57 -3.37
C ASP A 26 20.84 -2.57 -2.33
N LEU A 27 19.60 -2.33 -1.89
CA LEU A 27 18.91 -3.26 -1.00
C LEU A 27 18.56 -4.60 -1.67
N LYS A 28 18.46 -4.63 -3.01
CA LYS A 28 18.02 -5.81 -3.78
C LYS A 28 19.11 -6.86 -3.84
N THR A 29 20.36 -6.45 -4.05
CA THR A 29 21.49 -7.38 -4.22
C THR A 29 22.60 -7.21 -3.20
N GLY A 30 22.69 -6.07 -2.52
CA GLY A 30 23.81 -5.74 -1.61
C GLY A 30 23.91 -6.63 -0.37
N TYR A 31 22.81 -7.27 0.04
CA TYR A 31 22.79 -8.20 1.19
C TYR A 31 22.86 -9.68 0.80
N THR A 32 22.90 -9.98 -0.50
CA THR A 32 22.98 -11.35 -1.00
C THR A 32 24.45 -11.73 -1.23
N PRO A 33 24.93 -12.90 -0.76
CA PRO A 33 26.32 -13.30 -0.96
C PRO A 33 26.60 -13.56 -2.45
N LEU A 34 27.78 -13.14 -2.92
CA LEU A 34 28.21 -13.33 -4.31
C LEU A 34 28.13 -14.82 -4.71
N GLY A 35 27.49 -15.11 -5.85
CA GLY A 35 27.29 -16.46 -6.36
C GLY A 35 26.10 -17.22 -5.74
N ALA A 36 25.26 -16.57 -4.94
CA ALA A 36 24.02 -17.17 -4.47
C ALA A 36 23.10 -17.60 -5.62
N ARG A 37 22.41 -18.72 -5.43
CA ARG A 37 21.40 -19.24 -6.36
C ARG A 37 20.27 -18.23 -6.61
N SER A 38 19.93 -17.40 -5.62
CA SER A 38 18.90 -16.37 -5.72
C SER A 38 19.12 -15.41 -6.88
N TYR A 39 20.37 -15.12 -7.29
CA TYR A 39 20.65 -14.30 -8.46
C TYR A 39 20.06 -14.88 -9.74
N SER A 40 20.26 -16.19 -9.96
CA SER A 40 19.72 -16.88 -11.14
C SER A 40 18.20 -16.99 -11.11
N GLU A 41 17.61 -17.12 -9.92
CA GLU A 41 16.16 -17.20 -9.74
C GLU A 41 15.49 -15.85 -9.99
N VAL A 42 16.06 -14.76 -9.45
CA VAL A 42 15.59 -13.39 -9.69
C VAL A 42 15.75 -13.02 -11.16
N ALA A 43 16.87 -13.35 -11.80
CA ALA A 43 17.07 -13.10 -13.22
C ALA A 43 16.02 -13.83 -14.10
N MET A 44 15.73 -15.09 -13.80
CA MET A 44 14.69 -15.85 -14.52
C MET A 44 13.28 -15.29 -14.27
N TYR A 45 13.01 -14.86 -13.03
CA TYR A 45 11.74 -14.23 -12.67
C TYR A 45 11.55 -12.89 -13.39
N GLU A 46 12.60 -12.05 -13.45
CA GLU A 46 12.58 -10.78 -14.17
C GLU A 46 12.41 -11.00 -15.68
N GLU A 47 13.09 -11.99 -16.27
CA GLU A 47 12.92 -12.32 -17.68
C GLU A 47 11.48 -12.74 -18.01
N PHE A 48 10.88 -13.58 -17.15
CA PHE A 48 9.48 -13.99 -17.29
C PHE A 48 8.52 -12.80 -17.19
N ASN A 49 8.80 -11.87 -16.26
CA ASN A 49 7.95 -10.69 -16.02
C ASN A 49 8.38 -9.45 -16.82
N ALA A 50 9.38 -9.54 -17.70
CA ALA A 50 9.95 -8.38 -18.40
C ALA A 50 8.94 -7.60 -19.25
N LYS A 51 7.83 -8.25 -19.66
CA LYS A 51 6.70 -7.58 -20.34
C LYS A 51 5.94 -6.60 -19.44
N HIS A 52 6.00 -6.80 -18.13
CA HIS A 52 5.33 -6.01 -17.09
C HIS A 52 6.32 -5.06 -16.37
N GLY A 53 7.56 -4.94 -16.85
CA GLY A 53 8.60 -4.16 -16.18
C GLY A 53 9.29 -4.93 -15.05
N ASN A 54 10.61 -4.80 -14.95
CA ASN A 54 11.41 -5.61 -14.02
C ASN A 54 11.32 -5.17 -12.55
N ASP A 55 10.70 -4.01 -12.29
CA ASP A 55 10.56 -3.44 -10.95
C ASP A 55 9.11 -3.03 -10.73
N GLN A 56 8.57 -3.47 -9.60
CA GLN A 56 7.20 -3.17 -9.16
C GLN A 56 7.22 -2.00 -8.20
N ILE A 57 6.22 -1.14 -8.32
CA ILE A 57 5.91 -0.09 -7.35
C ILE A 57 5.10 -0.75 -6.23
N GLY A 58 5.52 -0.55 -4.98
CA GLY A 58 4.90 -1.19 -3.83
C GLY A 58 4.92 -0.28 -2.61
N LEU A 59 3.95 0.64 -2.53
CA LEU A 59 3.82 1.57 -1.42
C LEU A 59 2.70 1.11 -0.47
N GLY A 60 3.05 0.91 0.80
CA GLY A 60 2.10 0.57 1.87
C GLY A 60 1.85 1.74 2.81
N ILE A 61 0.59 2.17 2.96
CA ILE A 61 0.20 3.26 3.85
C ILE A 61 -0.51 2.67 5.06
N PHE A 62 0.08 2.87 6.25
CA PHE A 62 -0.41 2.33 7.51
C PHE A 62 -1.30 3.35 8.21
N ILE A 63 -2.59 3.05 8.31
CA ILE A 63 -3.60 3.95 8.89
C ILE A 63 -3.99 3.45 10.28
N ARG A 64 -3.76 4.30 11.28
CA ARG A 64 -4.15 4.07 12.67
C ARG A 64 -5.05 5.22 13.15
N PRO A 65 -6.07 4.95 13.96
CA PRO A 65 -6.91 6.01 14.52
C PRO A 65 -6.17 6.76 15.63
N ASN A 66 -6.24 8.09 15.61
CA ASN A 66 -5.64 8.94 16.64
C ASN A 66 -6.38 8.86 17.98
N ASP A 67 -7.66 8.50 17.99
CA ASP A 67 -8.48 8.41 19.20
C ASP A 67 -8.39 7.04 19.90
N GLU A 68 -7.52 6.14 19.43
CA GLU A 68 -7.38 4.74 19.89
C GLU A 68 -8.67 3.90 19.78
N LYS A 69 -9.69 4.38 19.05
CA LYS A 69 -10.95 3.66 18.85
C LYS A 69 -10.91 2.88 17.53
N THR A 70 -11.96 2.11 17.23
CA THR A 70 -11.98 1.27 16.01
C THR A 70 -12.07 2.09 14.72
N LEU A 71 -11.33 1.69 13.69
CA LEU A 71 -11.42 2.25 12.33
C LEU A 71 -12.70 1.87 11.58
N THR A 72 -13.55 1.01 12.12
CA THR A 72 -14.83 0.63 11.49
C THR A 72 -15.87 1.75 11.43
N ARG A 73 -15.59 2.91 12.04
CA ARG A 73 -16.49 4.07 12.00
C ARG A 73 -16.48 4.73 10.64
N VAL A 74 -17.66 5.19 10.23
CA VAL A 74 -17.83 5.89 8.95
C VAL A 74 -16.92 7.11 8.84
N GLU A 75 -16.73 7.88 9.92
CA GLU A 75 -15.83 9.04 9.94
C GLU A 75 -14.38 8.67 9.58
N HIS A 76 -13.84 7.60 10.18
CA HIS A 76 -12.48 7.14 9.97
C HIS A 76 -12.30 6.50 8.60
N LEU A 77 -13.31 5.74 8.14
CA LEU A 77 -13.32 5.16 6.80
C LEU A 77 -13.43 6.21 5.70
N ASN A 78 -14.20 7.29 5.92
CA ASN A 78 -14.25 8.42 5.00
C ASN A 78 -12.87 9.05 4.85
N ALA A 79 -12.23 9.42 5.96
CA ALA A 79 -10.89 9.99 5.93
C ALA A 79 -9.86 9.04 5.27
N THR A 80 -9.98 7.73 5.51
CA THR A 80 -9.15 6.70 4.87
C THR A 80 -9.29 6.71 3.35
N ILE A 81 -10.52 6.77 2.85
CA ILE A 81 -10.79 6.80 1.41
C ILE A 81 -10.43 8.15 0.79
N ASP A 82 -10.70 9.25 1.48
CA ASP A 82 -10.32 10.59 1.02
C ASP A 82 -8.79 10.71 0.89
N LEU A 83 -8.03 10.13 1.82
CA LEU A 83 -6.58 10.04 1.74
C LEU A 83 -6.11 9.19 0.53
N LEU A 84 -6.72 8.02 0.33
CA LEU A 84 -6.43 7.16 -0.82
C LEU A 84 -6.67 7.89 -2.14
N ASP A 85 -7.82 8.55 -2.27
CA ASP A 85 -8.21 9.27 -3.47
C ASP A 85 -7.33 10.50 -3.69
N PHE A 86 -6.96 11.22 -2.63
CA PHE A 86 -6.01 12.33 -2.72
C PHE A 86 -4.65 11.86 -3.20
N ILE A 87 -4.09 10.81 -2.59
CA ILE A 87 -2.77 10.28 -2.97
C ILE A 87 -2.79 9.79 -4.41
N GLY A 88 -3.82 9.02 -4.79
CA GLY A 88 -3.93 8.43 -6.12
C GLY A 88 -4.09 9.47 -7.24
N ASN A 89 -4.75 10.60 -6.98
CA ASN A 89 -5.01 11.63 -8.00
C ASN A 89 -3.97 12.75 -8.05
N ASN A 90 -3.35 13.12 -6.92
CA ASN A 90 -2.57 14.35 -6.85
C ASN A 90 -1.06 14.15 -6.98
N PHE A 91 -0.55 12.95 -6.66
CA PHE A 91 0.87 12.63 -6.84
C PHE A 91 1.09 12.01 -8.20
N THR A 92 1.99 12.59 -8.98
CA THR A 92 2.19 12.21 -10.38
C THR A 92 3.62 11.79 -10.67
N ILE A 93 3.78 10.84 -11.59
CA ILE A 93 5.06 10.46 -12.17
C ILE A 93 5.02 10.88 -13.65
N ASN A 94 5.91 11.78 -14.06
CA ASN A 94 5.91 12.36 -15.41
C ASN A 94 4.55 12.95 -15.84
N GLY A 95 3.80 13.52 -14.89
CA GLY A 95 2.49 14.13 -15.13
C GLY A 95 1.32 13.15 -15.18
N LEU A 96 1.55 11.84 -14.98
CA LEU A 96 0.50 10.84 -14.84
C LEU A 96 0.25 10.52 -13.36
N ASN A 97 -1.00 10.52 -12.94
CA ASN A 97 -1.39 10.09 -11.59
C ASN A 97 -1.39 8.56 -11.47
N PHE A 98 -1.56 8.05 -10.24
CA PHE A 98 -1.52 6.60 -9.97
C PHE A 98 -2.51 5.81 -10.83
N TYR A 99 -3.73 6.30 -10.95
CA TYR A 99 -4.80 5.63 -11.71
C TYR A 99 -4.57 5.67 -13.23
N GLU A 100 -3.72 6.57 -13.73
CA GLU A 100 -3.37 6.68 -15.15
C GLU A 100 -2.21 5.77 -15.54
N PHE A 101 -1.20 5.62 -14.68
CA PHE A 101 -0.04 4.78 -15.00
C PHE A 101 -0.19 3.34 -14.50
N CYS A 102 -1.09 3.07 -13.56
CA CYS A 102 -1.30 1.72 -13.02
C CYS A 102 -1.93 0.78 -14.07
N THR A 103 -1.32 -0.39 -14.25
CA THR A 103 -1.81 -1.44 -15.16
C THR A 103 -2.51 -2.56 -14.40
N ASP A 104 -1.92 -2.98 -13.28
CA ASP A 104 -2.35 -4.12 -12.47
C ASP A 104 -2.46 -3.73 -11.00
N PHE A 105 -3.42 -4.34 -10.29
CA PHE A 105 -3.68 -4.10 -8.86
C PHE A 105 -4.14 -2.67 -8.49
N CYS A 106 -4.62 -1.88 -9.45
CA CYS A 106 -5.09 -0.51 -9.20
C CYS A 106 -6.28 -0.46 -8.23
N GLU A 107 -7.11 -1.50 -8.26
CA GLU A 107 -8.29 -1.67 -7.41
C GLU A 107 -8.00 -2.48 -6.13
N PHE A 108 -6.72 -2.66 -5.75
CA PHE A 108 -6.36 -3.49 -4.60
C PHE A 108 -7.05 -3.05 -3.30
N ASN A 109 -7.29 -1.74 -3.15
CA ASN A 109 -7.93 -1.16 -1.97
C ASN A 109 -9.48 -1.11 -2.05
N GLU A 110 -10.09 -1.61 -3.13
CA GLU A 110 -11.55 -1.62 -3.28
C GLU A 110 -12.29 -2.28 -2.12
N PRO A 111 -11.82 -3.37 -1.48
CA PRO A 111 -12.51 -3.92 -0.33
C PRO A 111 -12.69 -2.91 0.82
N VAL A 112 -11.78 -1.95 1.03
CA VAL A 112 -11.98 -0.89 2.04
C VAL A 112 -13.11 0.05 1.61
N ARG A 113 -13.13 0.47 0.34
CA ARG A 113 -14.16 1.36 -0.23
C ARG A 113 -15.54 0.72 -0.16
N GLN A 114 -15.62 -0.55 -0.54
CA GLN A 114 -16.88 -1.30 -0.54
C GLN A 114 -17.37 -1.59 0.89
N PHE A 115 -16.46 -1.86 1.84
CA PHE A 115 -16.82 -2.01 3.26
C PHE A 115 -17.42 -0.71 3.82
N ARG A 116 -16.79 0.44 3.54
CA ARG A 116 -17.29 1.77 3.89
C ARG A 116 -18.66 2.04 3.28
N ASN A 117 -18.83 1.79 1.99
CA ASN A 117 -20.10 2.02 1.30
C ASN A 117 -21.22 1.16 1.88
N GLY A 118 -20.94 -0.10 2.17
CA GLY A 118 -21.91 -0.97 2.83
C GLY A 118 -22.34 -0.45 4.21
N LEU A 119 -21.38 0.03 5.02
CA LEU A 119 -21.68 0.62 6.32
C LEU A 119 -22.54 1.88 6.21
N VAL A 120 -22.25 2.76 5.25
CA VAL A 120 -23.04 3.97 5.01
C VAL A 120 -24.46 3.63 4.62
N ILE A 121 -24.65 2.65 3.72
CA ILE A 121 -26.00 2.23 3.30
C ILE A 121 -26.78 1.64 4.48
N GLN A 122 -26.14 0.81 5.30
CA GLN A 122 -26.79 0.15 6.44
C GLN A 122 -27.13 1.12 7.59
N THR A 123 -26.36 2.19 7.75
CA THR A 123 -26.58 3.19 8.80
C THR A 123 -27.47 4.35 8.37
N SER A 124 -27.77 4.47 7.07
CA SER A 124 -28.57 5.56 6.53
C SER A 124 -30.07 5.36 6.78
N PRO A 125 -30.77 6.32 7.39
CA PRO A 125 -32.21 6.25 7.63
C PRO A 125 -33.05 6.43 6.37
N GLU A 126 -32.44 6.85 5.25
CA GLU A 126 -33.11 7.15 3.97
C GLU A 126 -33.31 5.89 3.11
N TYR A 127 -32.46 4.87 3.32
CA TYR A 127 -32.54 3.59 2.64
C TYR A 127 -33.25 2.56 3.52
N THR A 128 -34.58 2.67 3.64
CA THR A 128 -35.41 1.62 4.25
C THR A 128 -35.55 0.44 3.30
N ILE A 129 -34.44 -0.26 3.04
CA ILE A 129 -34.47 -1.53 2.31
C ILE A 129 -35.04 -2.57 3.30
N PRO A 130 -36.03 -3.39 2.91
CA PRO A 130 -36.51 -4.47 3.75
C PRO A 130 -35.33 -5.33 4.21
N GLU A 131 -35.22 -5.55 5.52
CA GLU A 131 -34.10 -6.25 6.18
C GLU A 131 -33.75 -7.57 5.47
N GLU A 132 -34.77 -8.32 5.04
CA GLU A 132 -34.64 -9.59 4.29
C GLU A 132 -33.96 -9.47 2.91
N LEU A 133 -34.16 -8.36 2.21
CA LEU A 133 -33.56 -8.12 0.88
C LEU A 133 -32.12 -7.60 0.99
N PHE A 134 -31.77 -7.02 2.13
CA PHE A 134 -30.43 -6.50 2.41
C PHE A 134 -29.51 -7.59 2.95
N ASP A 135 -29.96 -8.37 3.95
CA ASP A 135 -29.21 -9.50 4.51
C ASP A 135 -28.83 -10.55 3.46
N SER A 136 -29.68 -10.72 2.43
CA SER A 136 -29.41 -11.65 1.33
C SER A 136 -28.42 -11.12 0.27
N ARG A 137 -28.19 -9.80 0.21
CA ARG A 137 -27.38 -9.16 -0.84
C ARG A 137 -26.10 -8.52 -0.33
N MET A 138 -26.02 -8.22 0.96
CA MET A 138 -24.91 -7.53 1.58
C MET A 138 -24.63 -8.08 2.98
N ASN A 139 -23.38 -8.45 3.23
CA ASN A 139 -22.91 -8.92 4.53
C ASN A 139 -21.49 -8.39 4.78
N LEU A 140 -21.33 -7.57 5.83
CA LEU A 140 -20.09 -6.86 6.15
C LEU A 140 -19.28 -7.61 7.23
N THR A 141 -19.02 -8.90 7.00
CA THR A 141 -18.24 -9.73 7.92
C THR A 141 -16.75 -9.76 7.58
N PHE A 142 -15.90 -9.86 8.60
CA PHE A 142 -14.49 -10.21 8.47
C PHE A 142 -14.29 -11.74 8.64
N PRO A 143 -13.43 -12.42 7.85
CA PRO A 143 -12.47 -11.85 6.89
C PRO A 143 -13.04 -11.60 5.49
N PHE A 144 -14.17 -12.20 5.14
CA PHE A 144 -14.79 -12.03 3.84
C PHE A 144 -16.13 -11.33 3.97
N MET A 145 -16.29 -10.24 3.24
CA MET A 145 -17.57 -9.57 3.08
C MET A 145 -18.20 -9.98 1.75
N SER A 146 -19.52 -9.86 1.66
CA SER A 146 -20.28 -10.10 0.44
C SER A 146 -21.07 -8.85 0.09
N ILE A 147 -20.93 -8.35 -1.14
CA ILE A 147 -21.67 -7.20 -1.65
C ILE A 147 -22.18 -7.57 -3.06
N PHE A 148 -23.49 -7.55 -3.26
CA PHE A 148 -24.16 -7.93 -4.51
C PHE A 148 -23.74 -9.31 -5.06
N GLY A 149 -23.58 -10.29 -4.16
CA GLY A 149 -23.18 -11.65 -4.52
C GLY A 149 -21.71 -11.81 -4.91
N ARG A 150 -20.90 -10.75 -4.74
CA ARG A 150 -19.44 -10.81 -4.87
C ARG A 150 -18.81 -10.87 -3.49
N GLN A 151 -17.92 -11.83 -3.30
CA GLN A 151 -17.14 -11.95 -2.08
C GLN A 151 -15.84 -11.16 -2.21
N LEU A 152 -15.54 -10.33 -1.22
CA LEU A 152 -14.33 -9.50 -1.15
C LEU A 152 -13.57 -9.86 0.13
N ASP A 153 -12.26 -10.06 0.00
CA ASP A 153 -11.37 -10.38 1.11
C ASP A 153 -10.85 -9.10 1.76
N LEU A 154 -11.13 -8.95 3.06
CA LEU A 154 -10.66 -7.82 3.87
C LEU A 154 -9.31 -8.12 4.54
N SER A 155 -8.91 -9.39 4.64
CA SER A 155 -7.69 -9.81 5.34
C SER A 155 -6.37 -9.22 4.81
N PRO A 156 -6.20 -8.87 3.52
CA PRO A 156 -4.98 -8.24 3.04
C PRO A 156 -4.84 -6.76 3.46
N LEU A 157 -5.92 -6.15 3.95
CA LEU A 157 -6.00 -4.71 4.23
C LEU A 157 -6.28 -4.44 5.71
N PHE A 158 -7.03 -5.31 6.40
CA PHE A 158 -7.46 -5.11 7.79
C PHE A 158 -6.60 -5.94 8.74
N PHE A 159 -5.86 -5.27 9.62
CA PHE A 159 -4.87 -5.90 10.49
C PHE A 159 -5.22 -5.71 11.97
N GLY A 160 -4.97 -6.76 12.77
CA GLY A 160 -5.24 -6.75 14.21
C GLY A 160 -6.74 -6.78 14.57
N VAL A 161 -7.59 -7.26 13.66
CA VAL A 161 -9.04 -7.33 13.84
C VAL A 161 -9.41 -8.16 15.07
N LYS A 162 -10.14 -7.56 16.00
CA LYS A 162 -10.86 -8.28 17.07
C LYS A 162 -12.32 -8.43 16.66
N LYS A 163 -12.85 -9.64 16.80
CA LYS A 163 -14.25 -9.95 16.55
C LYS A 163 -15.00 -10.03 17.86
N PHE A 164 -16.30 -9.80 17.82
CA PHE A 164 -17.15 -10.11 18.97
C PHE A 164 -17.09 -11.60 19.30
N ASP A 165 -16.94 -11.92 20.58
CA ASP A 165 -16.89 -13.32 21.07
C ASP A 165 -18.19 -14.09 20.76
N ASN A 166 -19.33 -13.40 20.80
CA ASN A 166 -20.62 -13.98 20.52
C ASN A 166 -21.54 -13.00 19.76
N PRO A 167 -22.59 -13.51 19.07
CA PRO A 167 -23.54 -12.67 18.35
C PRO A 167 -24.40 -11.77 19.26
N GLU A 168 -24.57 -12.14 20.53
CA GLU A 168 -25.36 -11.34 21.49
C GLU A 168 -24.66 -10.02 21.82
N ASN A 169 -23.35 -10.04 22.06
CA ASN A 169 -22.52 -8.86 22.29
C ASN A 169 -22.51 -7.93 21.06
N GLN A 170 -22.52 -8.51 19.86
CA GLN A 170 -22.68 -7.75 18.62
C GLN A 170 -24.04 -7.04 18.57
N ARG A 171 -25.13 -7.73 18.92
CA ARG A 171 -26.48 -7.14 18.97
C ARG A 171 -26.60 -6.06 20.04
N LEU A 172 -26.00 -6.25 21.21
CA LEU A 172 -25.99 -5.25 22.30
C LEU A 172 -25.32 -3.93 21.89
N THR A 173 -24.33 -4.00 21.00
CA THR A 173 -23.63 -2.82 20.49
C THR A 173 -24.28 -2.24 19.23
N ASN A 174 -25.39 -2.83 18.75
CA ASN A 174 -26.01 -2.53 17.45
C ASN A 174 -24.98 -2.51 16.31
N SER A 175 -23.96 -3.37 16.39
CA SER A 175 -22.91 -3.43 15.37
C SER A 175 -23.38 -4.18 14.14
N THR A 176 -23.25 -3.51 13.00
CA THR A 176 -23.58 -3.99 11.66
C THR A 176 -22.59 -5.03 11.12
N THR A 177 -21.42 -5.13 11.74
CA THR A 177 -20.32 -6.05 11.39
C THR A 177 -19.95 -6.94 12.58
N ASN A 178 -19.33 -8.07 12.32
CA ASN A 178 -18.75 -8.94 13.36
C ASN A 178 -17.42 -8.41 13.92
N ILE A 179 -16.94 -7.26 13.44
CA ILE A 179 -15.73 -6.60 13.92
C ILE A 179 -16.05 -5.76 15.16
N GLU A 180 -15.43 -6.11 16.29
CA GLU A 180 -15.45 -5.31 17.52
C GLU A 180 -14.43 -4.18 17.46
N ASN A 181 -13.21 -4.48 17.00
CA ASN A 181 -12.15 -3.49 16.91
C ASN A 181 -11.25 -3.71 15.69
N LEU A 182 -11.05 -2.65 14.91
CA LEU A 182 -10.10 -2.60 13.79
C LEU A 182 -9.03 -1.53 14.10
N PRO A 183 -7.81 -1.94 14.52
CA PRO A 183 -6.77 -0.99 14.93
C PRO A 183 -5.89 -0.47 13.78
N LEU A 184 -5.81 -1.21 12.67
CA LEU A 184 -4.92 -0.88 11.55
C LEU A 184 -5.56 -1.25 10.21
N ILE A 185 -5.58 -0.29 9.30
CA ILE A 185 -5.83 -0.53 7.87
C ILE A 185 -4.51 -0.28 7.14
N VAL A 186 -4.11 -1.18 6.24
CA VAL A 186 -2.95 -0.98 5.37
C VAL A 186 -3.46 -0.83 3.95
N LEU A 187 -3.40 0.38 3.41
CA LEU A 187 -3.65 0.62 1.98
C LEU A 187 -2.39 0.26 1.19
N GLN A 188 -2.57 -0.34 0.03
CA GLN A 188 -1.46 -0.74 -0.84
C GLN A 188 -1.63 -0.11 -2.22
N LEU A 189 -0.65 0.69 -2.63
CA LEU A 189 -0.52 1.19 -3.99
C LEU A 189 0.50 0.30 -4.67
N LYS A 190 -0.01 -0.61 -5.49
CA LYS A 190 0.77 -1.56 -6.27
C LYS A 190 0.54 -1.30 -7.75
N ALA A 191 1.62 -1.19 -8.49
CA ALA A 191 1.60 -1.03 -9.92
C ALA A 191 2.91 -1.53 -10.51
N ASP A 192 2.88 -1.91 -11.77
CA ASP A 192 4.10 -2.12 -12.53
C ASP A 192 4.75 -0.79 -12.87
N LYS A 193 6.08 -0.70 -12.76
CA LYS A 193 6.79 0.51 -13.15
C LYS A 193 6.71 0.69 -14.67
N PRO A 194 6.18 1.82 -15.18
CA PRO A 194 6.13 2.07 -16.62
C PRO A 194 7.53 2.04 -17.26
N GLN A 195 7.60 1.63 -18.53
CA GLN A 195 8.89 1.42 -19.22
C GLN A 195 9.74 2.70 -19.34
N ASN A 196 9.10 3.86 -19.46
CA ASN A 196 9.77 5.16 -19.61
C ASN A 196 10.09 5.87 -18.28
N ILE A 197 9.90 5.18 -17.15
CA ILE A 197 10.06 5.76 -15.81
C ILE A 197 11.29 5.14 -15.15
N SER A 198 12.18 5.97 -14.59
CA SER A 198 13.37 5.51 -13.88
C SER A 198 13.04 5.05 -12.45
N LYS A 199 13.97 4.37 -11.78
CA LYS A 199 13.79 3.99 -10.37
C LYS A 199 13.75 5.23 -9.48
N GLU A 200 14.55 6.22 -9.83
CA GLU A 200 14.67 7.49 -9.14
C GLU A 200 13.37 8.28 -9.17
N ASP A 201 12.64 8.25 -10.30
CA ASP A 201 11.33 8.88 -10.42
C ASP A 201 10.29 8.23 -9.50
N VAL A 202 10.27 6.90 -9.42
CA VAL A 202 9.40 6.15 -8.50
C VAL A 202 9.76 6.48 -7.05
N SER A 203 11.04 6.41 -6.68
CA SER A 203 11.48 6.73 -5.33
C SER A 203 11.19 8.18 -4.94
N LYS A 204 11.25 9.12 -5.89
CA LYS A 204 10.86 10.51 -5.66
C LYS A 204 9.36 10.61 -5.37
N TRP A 205 8.53 9.95 -6.17
CA TRP A 205 7.08 9.90 -5.96
C TRP A 205 6.71 9.27 -4.61
N GLU A 206 7.35 8.16 -4.21
CA GLU A 206 7.16 7.54 -2.89
C GLU A 206 7.51 8.50 -1.75
N ARG A 207 8.63 9.22 -1.87
CA ARG A 207 9.08 10.20 -0.86
C ARG A 207 8.16 11.42 -0.78
N GLU A 208 7.60 11.88 -1.90
CA GLU A 208 6.64 12.97 -1.91
C GLU A 208 5.37 12.59 -1.13
N ILE A 209 4.89 11.36 -1.30
CA ILE A 209 3.75 10.82 -0.54
C ILE A 209 4.11 10.68 0.94
N GLU A 210 5.27 10.10 1.25
CA GLU A 210 5.78 9.99 2.62
C GLU A 210 5.80 11.36 3.32
N HIS A 211 6.35 12.38 2.67
CA HIS A 211 6.40 13.74 3.21
C HIS A 211 5.03 14.33 3.48
N TYR A 212 4.03 14.01 2.66
CA TYR A 212 2.66 14.48 2.86
C TYR A 212 1.97 13.76 4.02
N VAL A 213 2.11 12.43 4.11
CA VAL A 213 1.45 11.61 5.15
C VAL A 213 2.01 11.88 6.54
N HIS A 214 3.26 12.34 6.66
CA HIS A 214 3.91 12.67 7.93
C HIS A 214 3.78 14.14 8.38
N GLN A 215 3.16 15.02 7.58
CA GLN A 215 2.82 16.38 8.02
C GLN A 215 1.62 16.39 8.97
#